data_AF-A0A1I8AT19-F1
#
_entry.id   AF-A0A1I8AT19-F1
#
_cell.length_a   1.000
_cell.length_b   1.000
_cell.length_c   1.000
_cell.angle_alpha   90.00
_cell.angle_beta   90.00
_cell.angle_gamma   90.00
#
_symmetry.space_group_name_H-M   'P 1'
#
loop_
_entity.id
_entity.type
_entity.pdbx_description
1 polymer ?
#
loop_
_entity_poly.entity_id
_entity_poly.type
_entity_poly.pdbx_seq_one_letter_code
_entity_poly.pdbx_strand_id
1 'polypeptide(L)'
;MTGSRAAEADESHKRFRCCCNCCHIKFSAYGIAVVSAVLIVVNFALKAFDLSRIEWNWELLFFIVDSLAVLSLIYGVFAERAAFLQPFAVLCIITVAFLFLLAAFFGSGIYDPKSYAAEYVEMDLRERINDNTRTITYEVQFLCVIGIVAMSSLGLLHAWFLVLVVKCAEYFRYLESQKKNDVENQQPIISAF
;
A
#
# COMPACT_ATOMS: atom_id res chain seq x y z
N MET A 1 21.37 -34.75 -17.40
CA MET A 1 21.08 -33.90 -16.20
C MET A 1 20.76 -32.43 -16.54
N THR A 2 20.70 -32.02 -17.81
CA THR A 2 20.41 -30.63 -18.23
C THR A 2 18.92 -30.27 -18.26
N GLY A 3 17.99 -31.24 -18.25
CA GLY A 3 16.55 -30.98 -18.31
C GLY A 3 15.91 -30.45 -17.02
N SER A 4 16.47 -30.76 -15.84
CA SER A 4 15.88 -30.37 -14.55
C SER A 4 16.05 -28.87 -14.26
N ARG A 5 17.24 -28.31 -14.55
CA ARG A 5 17.54 -26.89 -14.36
C ARG A 5 16.72 -25.98 -15.27
N ALA A 6 16.41 -26.42 -16.50
CA ALA A 6 15.59 -25.65 -17.43
C ALA A 6 14.10 -25.62 -17.02
N ALA A 7 13.58 -26.72 -16.46
CA ALA A 7 12.22 -26.79 -15.93
C ALA A 7 12.04 -25.97 -14.64
N GLU A 8 13.02 -26.02 -13.71
CA GLU A 8 13.02 -25.18 -12.49
C GLU A 8 13.17 -23.68 -12.82
N ALA A 9 13.98 -23.34 -13.82
CA ALA A 9 14.11 -21.96 -14.29
C ALA A 9 12.78 -21.45 -14.88
N ASP A 10 12.10 -22.25 -15.70
CA ASP A 10 10.82 -21.86 -16.33
C ASP A 10 9.65 -21.79 -15.32
N GLU A 11 9.61 -22.68 -14.32
CA GLU A 11 8.65 -22.58 -13.21
C GLU A 11 8.89 -21.34 -12.35
N SER A 12 10.15 -21.03 -12.03
CA SER A 12 10.49 -19.80 -11.29
C SER A 12 10.08 -18.55 -12.09
N HIS A 13 10.27 -18.54 -13.41
CA HIS A 13 9.94 -17.42 -14.28
C HIS A 13 8.43 -17.18 -14.45
N LYS A 14 7.59 -18.20 -14.24
CA LYS A 14 6.12 -18.08 -14.15
C LYS A 14 5.65 -17.67 -12.75
N ARG A 15 6.35 -18.10 -11.69
CA ARG A 15 5.95 -17.85 -10.28
C ARG A 15 6.11 -16.40 -9.83
N PHE A 16 6.98 -15.63 -10.49
CA PHE A 16 7.33 -14.25 -10.11
C PHE A 16 6.79 -13.18 -11.09
N ARG A 17 5.61 -13.43 -11.67
CA ARG A 17 4.86 -12.43 -12.44
C ARG A 17 3.75 -11.82 -11.58
N CYS A 18 3.35 -10.59 -11.90
CA CYS A 18 2.19 -9.97 -11.27
C CYS A 18 0.92 -10.80 -11.44
N CYS A 19 -0.11 -10.54 -10.62
CA CYS A 19 -1.44 -11.16 -10.72
C CYS A 19 -2.08 -11.06 -12.13
N CYS A 20 -1.64 -10.10 -12.95
CA CYS A 20 -2.08 -9.90 -14.33
C CYS A 20 -1.27 -10.70 -15.36
N ASN A 21 -0.23 -11.43 -14.97
CA ASN A 21 0.74 -12.13 -15.82
C ASN A 21 1.51 -11.25 -16.84
N CYS A 22 1.25 -9.94 -16.88
CA CYS A 22 1.80 -9.00 -17.86
C CYS A 22 3.16 -8.40 -17.49
N CYS A 23 3.52 -8.32 -16.21
CA CYS A 23 4.75 -7.63 -15.76
C CYS A 23 5.58 -8.50 -14.81
N HIS A 24 6.91 -8.46 -15.00
CA HIS A 24 7.87 -9.06 -14.07
C HIS A 24 7.84 -8.32 -12.73
N ILE A 25 7.88 -9.06 -11.62
CA ILE A 25 7.61 -8.50 -10.29
C ILE A 25 8.52 -7.34 -9.88
N LYS A 26 9.79 -7.35 -10.34
CA LYS A 26 10.72 -6.22 -10.13
C LYS A 26 10.17 -4.91 -10.72
N PHE A 27 9.70 -4.92 -11.97
CA PHE A 27 9.17 -3.71 -12.63
C PHE A 27 7.92 -3.19 -11.93
N SER A 28 7.06 -4.10 -11.48
CA SER A 28 5.86 -3.74 -10.74
C SER A 28 6.19 -3.14 -9.37
N ALA A 29 7.17 -3.68 -8.65
CA ALA A 29 7.62 -3.12 -7.39
C ALA A 29 8.26 -1.72 -7.56
N TYR A 30 9.04 -1.52 -8.63
CA TYR A 30 9.52 -0.19 -9.00
C TYR A 30 8.38 0.78 -9.31
N GLY A 31 7.37 0.34 -10.07
CA GLY A 31 6.19 1.13 -10.37
C GLY A 31 5.45 1.60 -9.11
N ILE A 32 5.23 0.68 -8.16
CA ILE A 32 4.60 1.02 -6.86
C ILE A 32 5.46 2.02 -6.11
N ALA A 33 6.78 1.77 -6.00
CA ALA A 33 7.68 2.65 -5.28
C ALA A 33 7.66 4.08 -5.85
N VAL A 34 7.63 4.23 -7.18
CA VAL A 34 7.51 5.53 -7.86
C VAL A 34 6.16 6.17 -7.60
N VAL A 35 5.06 5.43 -7.77
CA VAL A 35 3.70 5.96 -7.54
C VAL A 35 3.53 6.41 -6.09
N SER A 36 3.93 5.59 -5.12
CA SER A 36 3.89 5.92 -3.70
C SER A 36 4.77 7.12 -3.36
N ALA A 37 5.96 7.24 -3.97
CA ALA A 37 6.82 8.41 -3.78
C ALA A 37 6.17 9.68 -4.32
N VAL A 38 5.56 9.63 -5.51
CA VAL A 38 4.86 10.79 -6.09
C VAL A 38 3.69 11.21 -5.20
N LEU A 39 2.90 10.25 -4.70
CA LEU A 39 1.77 10.56 -3.80
C LEU A 39 2.25 11.26 -2.52
N ILE A 40 3.34 10.81 -1.91
CA ILE A 40 3.91 11.47 -0.72
C ILE A 40 4.43 12.86 -1.05
N VAL A 41 5.11 13.05 -2.18
CA VAL A 41 5.61 14.36 -2.60
C VAL A 41 4.46 15.34 -2.86
N VAL A 42 3.38 14.88 -3.50
CA VAL A 42 2.17 15.69 -3.72
C VAL A 42 1.53 16.06 -2.37
N ASN A 43 1.36 15.09 -1.47
CA ASN A 43 0.83 15.35 -0.13
C ASN A 43 1.70 16.34 0.67
N PHE A 44 3.03 16.21 0.56
CA PHE A 44 3.98 17.15 1.17
C PHE A 44 3.84 18.55 0.59
N ALA A 45 3.74 18.68 -0.74
CA ALA A 45 3.59 19.96 -1.42
C ALA A 45 2.28 20.64 -1.01
N LEU A 46 1.16 19.90 -0.99
CA LEU A 46 -0.14 20.41 -0.54
C LEU A 46 -0.08 20.94 0.90
N LYS A 47 0.69 20.27 1.77
CA LYS A 47 0.95 20.77 3.13
C LYS A 47 1.85 22.00 3.14
N ALA A 48 2.94 22.00 2.37
CA ALA A 48 3.88 23.12 2.32
C ALA A 48 3.25 24.43 1.81
N PHE A 49 2.27 24.33 0.91
CA PHE A 49 1.50 25.47 0.41
C PHE A 49 0.31 25.87 1.29
N ASP A 50 0.18 25.27 2.48
CA ASP A 50 -0.94 25.48 3.41
C ASP A 50 -2.33 25.26 2.79
N LEU A 51 -2.38 24.51 1.67
CA LEU A 51 -3.62 24.10 1.02
C LEU A 51 -4.31 22.98 1.79
N SER A 52 -3.58 22.36 2.73
CA SER A 52 -4.07 21.28 3.57
C SER A 52 -4.10 21.72 5.04
N ARG A 53 -5.30 21.69 5.64
CA ARG A 53 -5.56 21.92 7.08
C ARG A 53 -5.01 20.81 7.97
N ILE A 54 -3.88 20.20 7.61
CA ILE A 54 -3.28 19.14 8.40
C ILE A 54 -2.87 19.68 9.77
N GLU A 55 -3.39 19.12 10.85
CA GLU A 55 -3.03 19.54 12.18
C GLU A 55 -1.65 18.99 12.58
N TRP A 56 -0.88 19.79 13.32
CA TRP A 56 0.50 19.48 13.72
C TRP A 56 0.65 18.30 14.70
N ASN A 57 -0.45 17.63 15.04
CA ASN A 57 -0.50 16.62 16.09
C ASN A 57 -0.29 15.21 15.53
N TRP A 58 -1.36 14.60 15.02
CA TRP A 58 -1.37 13.16 14.67
C TRP A 58 -1.19 12.90 13.18
N GLU A 59 -1.67 13.81 12.34
CA GLU A 59 -1.57 13.68 10.88
C GLU A 59 -0.13 13.84 10.37
N LEU A 60 0.65 14.74 10.99
CA LEU A 60 2.09 14.87 10.68
C LEU A 60 2.87 13.60 11.04
N LEU A 61 2.53 12.93 12.15
CA LEU A 61 3.15 11.66 12.53
C LEU A 61 2.89 10.57 11.49
N PHE A 62 1.63 10.43 11.04
CA PHE A 62 1.28 9.49 9.97
C PHE A 62 2.03 9.80 8.68
N PHE A 63 2.18 11.08 8.34
CA PHE A 63 2.93 11.51 7.17
C PHE A 63 4.43 11.13 7.23
N ILE A 64 5.08 11.30 8.39
CA ILE A 64 6.48 10.90 8.60
C ILE A 64 6.63 9.38 8.49
N VAL A 65 5.73 8.62 9.13
CA VAL A 65 5.76 7.15 9.09
C VAL A 65 5.58 6.64 7.65
N ASP A 66 4.65 7.23 6.89
CA ASP A 66 4.43 6.88 5.48
C ASP A 66 5.66 7.19 4.62
N SER A 67 6.30 8.35 4.85
CA SER A 67 7.56 8.72 4.20
C SER A 67 8.68 7.71 4.45
N LEU A 68 8.88 7.29 5.71
CA LEU A 68 9.89 6.29 6.07
C LEU A 68 9.57 4.91 5.46
N ALA A 69 8.30 4.53 5.42
CA ALA A 69 7.87 3.27 4.80
C ALA A 69 8.12 3.27 3.28
N VAL A 70 7.88 4.38 2.58
CA VAL A 70 8.16 4.47 1.14
C VAL A 70 9.66 4.55 0.86
N LEU A 71 10.44 5.27 1.67
CA LEU A 71 11.90 5.28 1.55
C LEU A 71 12.50 3.89 1.75
N SER A 72 12.00 3.13 2.72
CA SER A 72 12.44 1.73 2.93
C SER A 72 12.00 0.82 1.79
N LEU A 73 10.81 1.00 1.21
CA LEU A 73 10.40 0.30 -0.02
C LEU A 73 11.35 0.59 -1.18
N ILE A 74 11.62 1.87 -1.47
CA ILE A 74 12.53 2.29 -2.53
C ILE A 74 13.90 1.66 -2.31
N TYR A 75 14.49 1.85 -1.13
CA TYR A 75 15.80 1.31 -0.80
C TYR A 75 15.84 -0.21 -0.90
N GLY A 76 14.81 -0.91 -0.41
CA GLY A 76 14.72 -2.37 -0.47
C GLY A 76 14.60 -2.92 -1.88
N VAL A 77 13.90 -2.21 -2.77
CA VAL A 77 13.81 -2.56 -4.20
C VAL A 77 15.15 -2.33 -4.91
N PHE A 78 15.83 -1.22 -4.65
CA PHE A 78 17.16 -0.93 -5.24
C PHE A 78 18.27 -1.85 -4.72
N ALA A 79 18.27 -2.15 -3.42
CA ALA A 79 19.26 -3.00 -2.79
C ALA A 79 18.95 -4.51 -2.94
N GLU A 80 17.79 -4.86 -3.53
CA GLU A 80 17.27 -6.23 -3.64
C GLU A 80 17.21 -6.97 -2.30
N ARG A 81 16.89 -6.25 -1.22
CA ARG A 81 16.87 -6.77 0.16
C ARG A 81 15.45 -6.83 0.70
N ALA A 82 14.94 -8.05 0.88
CA ALA A 82 13.60 -8.32 1.38
C ALA A 82 13.29 -7.68 2.75
N ALA A 83 14.29 -7.52 3.62
CA ALA A 83 14.10 -6.96 4.97
C ALA A 83 13.53 -5.52 4.95
N PHE A 84 13.90 -4.71 3.95
CA PHE A 84 13.45 -3.32 3.86
C PHE A 84 12.04 -3.17 3.27
N LEU A 85 11.46 -4.24 2.71
CA LEU A 85 10.08 -4.25 2.21
C LEU A 85 9.06 -4.42 3.35
N GLN A 86 9.50 -4.98 4.48
CA GLN A 86 8.66 -5.25 5.65
C GLN A 86 7.93 -4.01 6.22
N PRO A 87 8.60 -2.87 6.50
CA PRO A 87 7.93 -1.68 7.04
C PRO A 87 6.77 -1.19 6.16
N PHE A 88 6.95 -1.18 4.84
CA PHE A 88 5.88 -0.79 3.90
C PHE A 88 4.73 -1.81 3.88
N ALA A 89 5.03 -3.11 3.95
CA ALA A 89 4.00 -4.14 4.01
C ALA A 89 3.17 -4.02 5.31
N VAL A 90 3.82 -3.79 6.45
CA VAL A 90 3.16 -3.55 7.74
C VAL A 90 2.28 -2.30 7.66
N LEU A 91 2.78 -1.22 7.06
CA LEU A 91 1.99 -0.02 6.86
C LEU A 91 0.74 -0.31 6.02
N CYS A 92 0.87 -1.02 4.91
CA CYS A 92 -0.29 -1.39 4.07
C CYS A 92 -1.33 -2.22 4.85
N ILE A 93 -0.91 -3.15 5.71
CA ILE A 93 -1.82 -3.94 6.55
C ILE A 93 -2.61 -3.02 7.50
N ILE A 94 -1.92 -2.10 8.18
CA ILE A 94 -2.53 -1.14 9.10
C ILE A 94 -3.51 -0.24 8.33
N THR A 95 -3.09 0.29 7.19
CA THR A 95 -3.92 1.17 6.35
C THR A 95 -5.17 0.45 5.84
N VAL A 96 -5.06 -0.79 5.38
CA VAL A 96 -6.25 -1.58 4.96
C VAL A 96 -7.22 -1.78 6.11
N ALA A 97 -6.73 -2.13 7.30
CA ALA A 97 -7.57 -2.30 8.48
C ALA A 97 -8.29 -0.99 8.85
N PHE A 98 -7.56 0.13 8.84
CA PHE A 98 -8.12 1.44 9.14
C PHE A 98 -9.16 1.88 8.10
N LEU A 99 -8.89 1.68 6.81
CA LEU A 99 -9.84 2.00 5.73
C LEU A 99 -11.11 1.16 5.82
N PHE A 100 -11.00 -0.11 6.22
CA PHE A 100 -12.17 -0.96 6.45
C PHE A 100 -13.01 -0.45 7.63
N LEU A 101 -12.36 -0.06 8.74
CA LEU A 101 -13.06 0.55 9.89
C LEU A 101 -13.74 1.86 9.51
N LEU A 102 -13.08 2.72 8.73
CA LEU A 102 -13.68 3.96 8.22
C LEU A 102 -14.86 3.68 7.29
N ALA A 103 -14.75 2.70 6.39
CA ALA A 103 -15.87 2.31 5.53
C ALA A 103 -17.06 1.80 6.36
N ALA A 104 -16.82 1.01 7.41
CA ALA A 104 -17.86 0.57 8.33
C ALA A 104 -18.47 1.74 9.11
N PHE A 105 -17.64 2.71 9.54
CA PHE A 105 -18.08 3.93 10.20
C PHE A 105 -19.03 4.74 9.31
N PHE A 106 -18.65 5.05 8.07
CA PHE A 106 -19.54 5.73 7.12
C PHE A 106 -20.77 4.89 6.75
N GLY A 107 -20.65 3.56 6.75
CA GLY A 107 -21.78 2.64 6.61
C GLY A 107 -22.86 2.82 7.68
N SER A 108 -22.45 3.10 8.93
CA SER A 108 -23.40 3.41 10.01
C SER A 108 -24.19 4.70 9.73
N GLY A 109 -23.59 5.69 9.06
CA GLY A 109 -24.22 6.93 8.62
C GLY A 109 -25.33 6.76 7.58
N ILE A 110 -25.25 5.70 6.77
CA ILE A 110 -26.30 5.35 5.80
C ILE A 110 -27.46 4.64 6.50
N TYR A 111 -27.15 3.69 7.37
CA TYR A 111 -28.16 2.85 8.02
C TYR A 111 -28.96 3.62 9.09
N ASP A 112 -28.28 4.43 9.89
CA ASP A 112 -28.91 5.27 10.92
C ASP A 112 -28.49 6.74 10.74
N PRO A 113 -29.42 7.63 10.32
CA PRO A 113 -29.15 9.05 10.15
C PRO A 113 -28.92 9.78 11.48
N LYS A 114 -29.11 9.13 12.64
CA LYS A 114 -28.74 9.65 13.96
C LYS A 114 -27.42 9.09 14.48
N SER A 115 -26.69 8.32 13.68
CA SER A 115 -25.39 7.80 14.05
C SER A 115 -24.34 8.92 14.12
N TYR A 116 -23.28 8.68 14.89
CA TYR A 116 -22.16 9.61 15.03
C TYR A 116 -21.48 9.94 13.68
N ALA A 117 -21.50 8.99 12.73
CA ALA A 117 -20.96 9.22 11.39
C ALA A 117 -21.80 10.21 10.57
N ALA A 118 -23.13 10.10 10.64
CA ALA A 118 -24.03 11.05 9.99
C ALA A 118 -23.89 12.45 10.61
N GLU A 119 -23.80 12.54 11.94
CA GLU A 119 -23.60 13.80 12.66
C GLU A 119 -22.25 14.45 12.30
N TYR A 120 -21.17 13.66 12.23
CA TYR A 120 -19.85 14.15 11.81
C TYR A 120 -19.85 14.75 10.40
N VAL A 121 -20.45 14.05 9.43
CA VAL A 121 -20.57 14.54 8.05
C VAL A 121 -21.50 15.75 7.97
N GLU A 122 -22.59 15.75 8.73
CA GLU A 122 -23.49 16.90 8.82
C GLU A 122 -22.78 18.15 9.35
N MET A 123 -21.92 18.00 10.37
CA MET A 123 -21.12 19.10 10.90
C MET A 123 -20.15 19.69 9.87
N ASP A 124 -19.36 18.85 9.18
CA ASP A 124 -18.45 19.32 8.13
C ASP A 124 -19.23 19.97 6.96
N LEU A 125 -20.38 19.40 6.59
CA LEU A 125 -21.22 19.96 5.55
C LEU A 125 -21.81 21.32 5.94
N ARG A 126 -22.24 21.50 7.20
CA ARG A 126 -22.74 22.77 7.74
C ARG A 126 -21.67 23.84 7.84
N GLU A 127 -20.41 23.49 8.08
CA GLU A 127 -19.30 24.44 8.00
C GLU A 127 -19.14 24.98 6.56
N ARG A 128 -19.39 24.14 5.56
CA ARG A 128 -19.20 24.47 4.14
C ARG A 128 -20.43 25.12 3.48
N ILE A 129 -21.64 24.76 3.92
CA ILE A 129 -22.90 25.19 3.29
C ILE A 129 -23.76 25.93 4.33
N ASN A 130 -24.06 27.19 4.03
CA ASN A 130 -24.78 28.10 4.91
C ASN A 130 -26.31 28.04 4.69
N ASP A 131 -26.90 26.85 4.49
CA ASP A 131 -28.30 26.72 4.03
C ASP A 131 -29.12 25.57 4.68
N ASN A 132 -30.44 25.63 4.46
CA ASN A 132 -31.56 25.08 5.24
C ASN A 132 -31.62 23.53 5.44
N THR A 133 -32.16 23.14 6.59
CA THR A 133 -32.02 21.85 7.30
C THR A 133 -32.51 20.58 6.58
N ARG A 134 -33.39 20.68 5.57
CA ARG A 134 -34.04 19.49 4.97
C ARG A 134 -33.29 18.87 3.80
N THR A 135 -32.50 19.65 3.07
CA THR A 135 -31.64 19.16 1.98
C THR A 135 -30.42 18.41 2.56
N ILE A 136 -30.04 18.73 3.79
CA ILE A 136 -28.85 18.24 4.47
C ILE A 136 -28.85 16.71 4.64
N THR A 137 -29.97 16.08 4.98
CA THR A 137 -29.99 14.63 5.25
C THR A 137 -29.67 13.78 4.00
N TYR A 138 -30.19 14.16 2.82
CA TYR A 138 -29.90 13.45 1.58
C TYR A 138 -28.46 13.67 1.12
N GLU A 139 -27.94 14.90 1.29
CA GLU A 139 -26.54 15.24 0.99
C GLU A 139 -25.58 14.47 1.92
N VAL A 140 -25.89 14.34 3.21
CA VAL A 140 -25.11 13.56 4.18
C VAL A 140 -25.05 12.08 3.77
N GLN A 141 -26.19 11.48 3.43
CA GLN A 141 -26.21 10.09 2.97
C GLN A 141 -25.40 9.89 1.68
N PHE A 142 -25.52 10.81 0.73
CA PHE A 142 -24.75 10.79 -0.51
C PHE A 142 -23.24 10.89 -0.25
N LEU A 143 -22.82 11.78 0.64
CA LEU A 143 -21.42 11.92 1.05
C LEU A 143 -20.91 10.67 1.78
N CYS A 144 -21.72 10.05 2.64
CA CYS A 144 -21.38 8.77 3.26
C CYS A 144 -21.18 7.66 2.22
N VAL A 145 -22.02 7.58 1.18
CA VAL A 145 -21.85 6.62 0.07
C VAL A 145 -20.55 6.88 -0.68
N ILE A 146 -20.26 8.13 -1.04
CA ILE A 146 -19.00 8.51 -1.68
C ILE A 146 -17.81 8.11 -0.80
N GLY A 147 -17.89 8.40 0.51
CA GLY A 147 -16.88 8.02 1.50
C GLY A 147 -16.62 6.52 1.49
N ILE A 148 -17.66 5.68 1.53
CA ILE A 148 -17.51 4.22 1.48
C ILE A 148 -16.85 3.78 0.19
N VAL A 149 -17.29 4.29 -0.96
CA VAL A 149 -16.72 3.93 -2.27
C VAL A 149 -15.24 4.32 -2.33
N ALA A 150 -14.90 5.54 -1.91
CA ALA A 150 -13.53 6.04 -1.87
C ALA A 150 -12.65 5.17 -0.95
N MET A 151 -13.07 4.95 0.30
CA MET A 151 -12.30 4.15 1.27
C MET A 151 -12.15 2.70 0.83
N SER A 152 -13.20 2.10 0.25
CA SER A 152 -13.16 0.72 -0.27
C SER A 152 -12.21 0.60 -1.46
N SER A 153 -12.27 1.55 -2.41
CA SER A 153 -11.38 1.56 -3.57
C SER A 153 -9.91 1.72 -3.17
N LEU A 154 -9.63 2.61 -2.21
CA LEU A 154 -8.30 2.82 -1.66
C LEU A 154 -7.82 1.58 -0.87
N GLY A 155 -8.71 0.94 -0.11
CA GLY A 155 -8.42 -0.30 0.61
C GLY A 155 -8.05 -1.43 -0.33
N LEU A 156 -8.76 -1.59 -1.45
CA LEU A 156 -8.43 -2.56 -2.49
C LEU A 156 -7.07 -2.26 -3.14
N LEU A 157 -6.76 -0.98 -3.38
CA LEU A 157 -5.47 -0.56 -3.92
C LEU A 157 -4.32 -0.91 -2.96
N HIS A 158 -4.45 -0.61 -1.68
CA HIS A 158 -3.44 -0.98 -0.67
C HIS A 158 -3.31 -2.49 -0.48
N ALA A 159 -4.42 -3.23 -0.51
CA ALA A 159 -4.40 -4.69 -0.47
C ALA A 159 -3.65 -5.27 -1.69
N TRP A 160 -3.86 -4.67 -2.87
CA TRP A 160 -3.11 -5.06 -4.07
C TRP A 160 -1.62 -4.75 -3.93
N PHE A 161 -1.25 -3.57 -3.43
CA PHE A 161 0.15 -3.22 -3.17
C PHE A 161 0.80 -4.18 -2.17
N LEU A 162 0.09 -4.54 -1.10
CA LEU A 162 0.57 -5.52 -0.11
C LEU A 162 0.92 -6.85 -0.77
N VAL A 163 0.04 -7.39 -1.61
CA VAL A 163 0.28 -8.66 -2.33
C VAL A 163 1.53 -8.56 -3.20
N LEU A 164 1.70 -7.45 -3.92
CA LEU A 164 2.87 -7.24 -4.79
C LEU A 164 4.18 -7.14 -4.00
N VAL A 165 4.17 -6.44 -2.88
CA VAL A 165 5.35 -6.28 -2.01
C VAL A 165 5.72 -7.60 -1.34
N VAL A 166 4.75 -8.37 -0.85
CA VAL A 166 4.99 -9.71 -0.29
C VAL A 166 5.59 -10.63 -1.33
N LYS A 167 5.04 -10.65 -2.55
CA LYS A 167 5.57 -11.45 -3.65
C LYS A 167 6.98 -11.00 -4.08
N CYS A 168 7.27 -9.70 -4.03
CA CYS A 168 8.60 -9.16 -4.29
C CYS A 168 9.60 -9.60 -3.20
N ALA A 169 9.18 -9.58 -1.93
CA ALA A 169 10.00 -10.06 -0.82
C ALA A 169 10.28 -11.57 -0.91
N GLU A 170 9.28 -12.38 -1.27
CA GLU A 170 9.48 -13.82 -1.55
C GLU A 170 10.52 -14.04 -2.66
N TYR A 171 10.44 -13.24 -3.73
CA TYR A 171 11.39 -13.32 -4.84
C TYR A 171 12.82 -12.96 -4.43
N PHE A 172 13.02 -11.89 -3.67
CA PHE A 172 14.36 -11.52 -3.19
C PHE A 172 14.95 -12.57 -2.24
N ARG A 173 14.13 -13.16 -1.36
CA ARG A 173 14.57 -14.27 -0.50
C ARG A 173 14.97 -15.51 -1.31
N TYR A 174 14.26 -15.78 -2.41
CA TYR A 174 14.59 -16.87 -3.31
C TYR A 174 15.95 -16.63 -4.01
N LEU A 175 16.21 -15.42 -4.51
CA LEU A 175 17.50 -15.06 -5.11
C LEU A 175 18.67 -15.19 -4.12
N GLU A 176 18.46 -14.76 -2.86
CA GLU A 176 19.48 -14.87 -1.81
C GLU A 176 19.80 -16.34 -1.48
N SER A 177 18.77 -17.20 -1.40
CA SER A 177 18.96 -18.63 -1.18
C SER A 177 19.69 -19.32 -2.33
N GLN A 178 19.39 -18.97 -3.59
CA GLN A 178 20.09 -19.50 -4.76
C GLN A 178 21.57 -19.12 -4.74
N LYS A 179 21.88 -17.84 -4.50
CA LYS A 179 23.26 -17.35 -4.40
C LYS A 179 24.05 -18.09 -3.31
N LYS A 180 23.44 -18.38 -2.17
CA LYS A 180 24.07 -19.14 -1.08
C LYS A 180 24.39 -20.58 -1.51
N ASN A 181 23.44 -21.25 -2.16
CA ASN A 181 23.61 -22.63 -2.63
C ASN A 181 24.69 -22.76 -3.72
N ASP A 182 24.80 -21.77 -4.61
CA ASP A 182 25.85 -21.75 -5.64
C ASP A 182 27.25 -21.61 -5.03
N VAL A 183 27.41 -20.76 -4.03
CA VAL A 183 28.69 -20.59 -3.30
C VAL A 183 29.07 -21.88 -2.56
N GLU A 184 28.12 -22.52 -1.89
CA GLU A 184 28.35 -23.78 -1.17
C GLU A 184 28.73 -24.92 -2.13
N ASN A 185 28.09 -25.02 -3.30
CA ASN A 185 28.44 -26.01 -4.32
C ASN A 185 29.80 -25.77 -5.00
N GLN A 186 30.36 -24.57 -4.91
CA GLN A 186 31.66 -24.23 -5.50
C GLN A 186 32.84 -24.46 -4.53
N GLN A 187 32.58 -24.46 -3.21
CA GLN A 187 33.58 -24.79 -2.18
C GLN A 187 34.13 -26.24 -2.19
N PRO A 188 33.36 -27.32 -2.45
CA PRO A 188 33.89 -28.69 -2.43
C PRO A 188 34.88 -28.97 -3.57
N ILE A 189 34.93 -28.14 -4.61
CA ILE A 189 35.87 -28.29 -5.74
C ILE A 189 37.26 -27.77 -5.38
N ILE A 190 37.38 -26.81 -4.45
CA ILE A 190 38.66 -26.17 -4.08
C ILE A 190 39.37 -26.96 -2.97
N SER A 191 38.66 -27.70 -2.12
CA SER A 191 39.26 -28.53 -1.07
C SER A 191 39.72 -29.92 -1.54
N ALA A 192 39.59 -30.23 -2.84
CA ALA A 192 40.01 -31.49 -3.46
C ALA A 192 41.33 -31.36 -4.27
N PHE A 193 41.98 -30.20 -4.21
CA PHE A 193 43.33 -29.93 -4.74
C PHE A 193 44.26 -29.51 -3.59
#